data_AF-A0A374ALZ1-F1
#
_entry.id   AF-A0A374ALZ1-F1
#
_cell.length_a   1.000
_cell.length_b   1.000
_cell.length_c   1.000
_cell.angle_alpha   90.00
_cell.angle_beta   90.00
_cell.angle_gamma   90.00
#
_symmetry.space_group_name_H-M   'P 1'
#
loop_
_entity.id
_entity.type
_entity.pdbx_description
1 polymer ?
#
loop_
_entity_poly.entity_id
_entity_poly.type
_entity_poly.pdbx_seq_one_letter_code
_entity_poly.pdbx_strand_id
1 'polypeptide(L)' 'MKKLENFSNCLEVLKSADFEMADNNDIYRIGVIGQFNLTFELAWKALQEILKMHGADGAATRSPREIL' A
#
# COMPACT_ATOMS: atom_id res chain seq x y z
N MET A 1 -9.15 -4.36 -11.73
CA MET A 1 -9.00 -2.89 -11.55
C MET A 1 -7.53 -2.61 -11.35
N LYS A 2 -6.91 -1.77 -12.20
CA LYS A 2 -5.46 -1.60 -12.26
C LYS A 2 -4.82 -1.20 -10.92
N LYS A 3 -5.47 -0.34 -10.12
CA LYS A 3 -4.92 0.05 -8.80
C LYS A 3 -4.97 -1.08 -7.78
N LEU A 4 -6.05 -1.86 -7.78
CA LEU A 4 -6.17 -3.03 -6.92
C LEU A 4 -5.11 -4.09 -7.29
N GLU A 5 -4.90 -4.33 -8.58
CA GLU A 5 -3.84 -5.23 -9.08
C GLU A 5 -2.44 -4.75 -8.66
N ASN A 6 -2.16 -3.44 -8.78
CA ASN A 6 -0.88 -2.86 -8.35
C ASN A 6 -0.67 -3.01 -6.84
N PHE A 7 -1.71 -2.77 -6.04
CA PHE A 7 -1.68 -2.98 -4.59
C PHE A 7 -1.39 -4.45 -4.27
N SER A 8 -2.14 -5.38 -4.86
CA SER A 8 -1.97 -6.82 -4.62
C SER A 8 -0.55 -7.27 -4.96
N ASN A 9 0.01 -6.84 -6.08
CA ASN A 9 1.38 -7.18 -6.46
C ASN A 9 2.41 -6.65 -5.44
N CYS A 10 2.25 -5.41 -4.96
CA CYS A 10 3.16 -4.85 -3.96
C CYS A 10 3.02 -5.56 -2.61
N LEU A 11 1.80 -5.92 -2.23
CA LEU A 11 1.51 -6.66 -1.01
C LEU A 11 2.14 -8.06 -1.05
N GLU A 12 2.09 -8.78 -2.17
CA GLU A 12 2.73 -10.09 -2.30
C GLU A 12 4.26 -9.98 -2.17
N VAL A 13 4.88 -8.96 -2.78
CA VAL A 13 6.31 -8.69 -2.59
C VAL A 13 6.62 -8.40 -1.12
N LEU A 14 5.83 -7.55 -0.45
CA LEU A 14 6.04 -7.23 0.96
C LEU A 14 5.90 -8.46 1.87
N LYS A 15 4.90 -9.32 1.62
CA LYS A 15 4.71 -10.58 2.35
C LYS A 15 5.88 -11.54 2.18
N SER A 16 6.56 -11.50 1.04
CA SER A 16 7.72 -12.34 0.75
C SER A 16 9.03 -11.80 1.33
N ALA A 17 9.02 -10.62 1.97
CA ALA A 17 10.21 -10.05 2.57
C ALA A 17 10.75 -10.92 3.72
N ASP A 18 12.07 -11.02 3.80
CA ASP A 18 12.77 -11.70 4.89
C ASP A 18 12.96 -10.75 6.07
N PHE A 19 12.06 -10.84 7.05
CA PHE A 19 12.10 -9.97 8.23
C PHE A 19 13.25 -10.29 9.18
N GLU A 20 13.79 -11.51 9.19
CA GLU A 20 14.97 -11.85 9.98
C GLU A 20 16.23 -11.18 9.40
N MET A 21 16.35 -11.15 8.07
CA MET A 21 17.40 -10.39 7.39
C MET A 21 17.27 -8.88 7.64
N ALA A 22 16.05 -8.35 7.64
CA ALA A 22 15.80 -6.93 7.91
C ALA A 22 16.19 -6.51 9.34
N ASP A 23 16.19 -7.43 10.31
CA ASP A 23 16.60 -7.11 11.67
C ASP A 23 18.11 -6.76 11.75
N ASN A 24 18.92 -7.45 10.95
CA ASN A 24 20.38 -7.38 11.02
C ASN A 24 21.05 -6.63 9.84
N ASN A 25 20.30 -6.25 8.80
CA ASN A 25 20.83 -5.58 7.62
C ASN A 25 20.05 -4.28 7.33
N ASP A 26 20.69 -3.14 7.62
CA ASP A 26 20.09 -1.81 7.47
C ASP A 26 19.65 -1.49 6.04
N ILE A 27 20.44 -1.89 5.04
CA ILE A 27 20.10 -1.65 3.62
C ILE A 27 18.87 -2.47 3.23
N TYR A 28 18.84 -3.74 3.64
CA TYR A 28 17.69 -4.60 3.39
C TYR A 28 16.43 -4.07 4.09
N ARG A 29 16.57 -3.64 5.36
CA ARG A 29 15.48 -3.03 6.12
C ARG A 29 14.93 -1.77 5.46
N ILE A 30 15.80 -0.90 4.93
CA ILE A 30 15.39 0.27 4.14
C ILE A 30 14.54 -0.17 2.93
N GLY A 31 14.93 -1.26 2.25
CA GLY A 31 14.15 -1.86 1.16
C GLY A 31 12.76 -2.31 1.61
N VAL A 32 12.65 -3.02 2.73
CA VAL A 32 11.37 -3.47 3.30
C VAL A 32 10.48 -2.29 3.69
N ILE A 33 11.03 -1.26 4.35
CA ILE A 33 10.30 -0.04 4.70
C ILE A 33 9.81 0.69 3.44
N GLY A 34 10.64 0.77 2.41
CA GLY A 34 10.26 1.34 1.12
C GLY A 34 9.07 0.59 0.48
N GLN A 35 9.13 -0.75 0.48
CA GLN A 35 8.06 -1.59 -0.03
C GLN A 35 6.77 -1.45 0.79
N PHE A 36 6.87 -1.33 2.12
CA PHE A 36 5.73 -1.03 2.99
C PHE A 36 5.07 0.30 2.62
N ASN A 37 5.86 1.38 2.51
CA ASN A 37 5.33 2.71 2.16
C ASN A 37 4.62 2.70 0.80
N LEU A 38 5.18 2.02 -0.20
CA LEU A 38 4.55 1.85 -1.51
C LEU A 38 3.25 1.04 -1.41
N THR A 39 3.25 -0.05 -0.65
CA THR A 39 2.08 -0.91 -0.47
C THR A 39 0.95 -0.15 0.22
N PHE A 40 1.27 0.62 1.26
CA PHE A 40 0.33 1.49 1.96
C PHE A 40 -0.27 2.54 1.02
N GLU A 41 0.58 3.23 0.23
CA GLU A 41 0.13 4.24 -0.73
C GLU A 41 -0.86 3.69 -1.76
N LEU A 42 -0.61 2.47 -2.24
CA LEU A 42 -1.49 1.81 -3.19
C LEU A 42 -2.78 1.28 -2.55
N ALA A 43 -2.72 0.85 -1.29
CA ALA A 43 -3.89 0.35 -0.56
C ALA A 43 -4.98 1.43 -0.46
N TRP A 44 -4.65 2.61 0.06
CA TRP A 44 -5.63 3.68 0.24
C TRP A 44 -6.08 4.25 -1.12
N LYS A 45 -5.22 4.29 -2.14
CA LYS A 45 -5.63 4.70 -3.50
C LYS A 45 -6.57 3.70 -4.18
N ALA A 46 -6.41 2.41 -3.93
CA ALA A 46 -7.31 1.38 -4.40
C ALA A 46 -8.67 1.48 -3.70
N LEU A 47 -8.68 1.65 -2.37
CA LEU A 47 -9.91 1.88 -1.61
C LEU A 47 -10.63 3.16 -2.04
N GLN A 48 -9.89 4.25 -2.28
CA GLN A 48 -10.46 5.49 -2.80
C GLN A 48 -11.18 5.26 -4.14
N GLU A 49 -10.62 4.45 -5.04
CA GLU A 49 -11.25 4.14 -6.33
C GLU A 49 -12.58 3.38 -6.15
N ILE A 50 -12.63 2.42 -5.22
CA ILE A 50 -13.87 1.72 -4.86
C ILE A 50 -14.91 2.69 -4.31
N LEU A 51 -14.52 3.58 -3.39
CA LEU A 51 -15.43 4.57 -2.80
C LEU A 51 -16.00 5.52 -3.88
N LYS A 52 -15.18 5.94 -4.86
CA LYS A 52 -15.64 6.74 -6.01
C LYS A 52 -16.68 6.00 -6.85
N MET A 53 -16.45 4.71 -7.12
CA MET A 53 -17.39 3.90 -7.91
C MET A 53 -18.76 3.77 -7.23
N HIS A 54 -18.82 3.83 -5.91
CA HIS A 54 -20.06 3.70 -5.14
C HIS A 54 -20.66 5.05 -4.70
N GLY A 55 -20.09 6.18 -5.14
CA GLY A 55 -20.62 7.51 -4.85
C GLY A 55 -20.51 7.95 -3.38
N ALA A 56 -19.54 7.41 -2.63
CA ALA A 56 -19.35 7.80 -1.22
C ALA A 56 -18.72 9.21 -1.11
N ASP A 57 -19.31 10.08 -0.30
CA ASP A 57 -18.91 11.50 -0.12
C ASP A 57 -17.48 11.73 0.43
N GLY A 58 -16.76 10.68 0.85
CA GLY A 58 -15.36 10.75 1.26
C GLY A 58 -14.35 10.60 0.11
N ALA A 59 -14.78 10.21 -1.09
CA ALA A 59 -13.84 9.77 -2.12
C ALA A 59 -13.06 10.92 -2.82
N ALA A 60 -13.49 12.16 -2.62
CA ALA A 60 -12.82 13.35 -3.15
C ALA A 60 -11.53 13.73 -2.38
N THR A 61 -11.35 13.22 -1.15
CA THR A 61 -10.18 13.52 -0.34
C THR A 61 -8.89 12.94 -0.91
N ARG A 62 -7.76 13.58 -0.62
CA ARG A 62 -6.40 13.09 -0.93
C ARG A 62 -5.66 12.61 0.33
N SER A 63 -6.37 12.46 1.44
CA SER A 63 -5.82 12.03 2.73
C SER A 63 -6.02 10.53 2.95
N PRO A 64 -4.95 9.72 3.11
CA PRO A 64 -5.09 8.31 3.48
C PRO A 64 -5.90 8.12 4.76
N ARG A 65 -5.76 9.04 5.72
CA ARG A 65 -6.47 9.02 7.01
C ARG A 65 -7.98 9.20 6.89
N GLU A 66 -8.45 9.86 5.83
CA GLU A 66 -9.89 10.05 5.61
C GLU A 66 -10.48 8.92 4.75
N ILE A 67 -9.63 8.12 4.12
CA ILE A 67 -10.02 6.96 3.30
C ILE A 67 -10.07 5.66 4.11
N LEU A 68 -9.16 5.50 5.07
CA LEU A 68 -9.04 4.32 5.97
C LEU A 68 -9.73 4.57 7.31
#